data_AF-A0A6M5YP02-F1
#
_entry.id   AF-A0A6M5YP02-F1
#
_cell.length_a   1.000
_cell.length_b   1.000
_cell.length_c   1.000
_cell.angle_alpha   90.00
_cell.angle_beta   90.00
_cell.angle_gamma   90.00
#
_symmetry.space_group_name_H-M   'P 1'
#
loop_
_entity.id
_entity.type
_entity.pdbx_description
1 polymer ?
#
loop_
_entity_poly.entity_id
_entity_poly.type
_entity_poly.pdbx_seq_one_letter_code
_entity_poly.pdbx_strand_id
1 'polypeptide(L)'
;MATRYFWLPLVLAAPVALAGPTDSKPGRFVAAVVDTQFTHWDKNRDGRLSREEIDAAVGNPAVAGDEAAAAAALHVYFRNNPKADPLTPAFVAEAAKKSLPAERRDQAQKAQHFQSDYDRFRNHIRTAPHDLFTGTAPQLKGMSQGALGDCYFVSVVGAAVHAHRQRVLQMFRPAKDGACELDFPDGTKVLVRKLTDAQIALGSTAGEQGRWLNVLEEGFGQVRFARQAKKQPGDIPLDVISRGGDPATAIALLTGHKAECVDVLKHANDHAATARLRATMIASSKGRLLMDCGTPETGTPPGVPGGHCYAVLGFDAATDTVHLWNPWGNTFHPKKEPYGLMNGYPVKDGRFDVPLGDFVKIFGYFDWETHEPLNPAPKKR
;
A
#
# COMPACT_ATOMS: atom_id res chain seq x y z
N MET A 1 -68.64 14.56 -44.81
CA MET A 1 -67.51 14.15 -43.96
C MET A 1 -67.14 12.73 -44.36
N ALA A 2 -66.11 12.56 -45.20
CA ALA A 2 -65.74 11.27 -45.78
C ALA A 2 -64.26 10.99 -45.51
N THR A 3 -64.03 9.97 -44.70
CA THR A 3 -62.73 9.41 -44.34
C THR A 3 -62.10 8.77 -45.57
N ARG A 4 -60.88 9.16 -45.93
CA ARG A 4 -60.05 8.46 -46.93
C ARG A 4 -58.81 7.91 -46.25
N TYR A 5 -58.72 6.59 -46.26
CA TYR A 5 -57.52 5.82 -45.93
C TYR A 5 -56.48 6.01 -47.04
N PHE A 6 -55.23 6.31 -46.66
CA PHE A 6 -54.07 6.14 -47.53
C PHE A 6 -53.13 5.14 -46.89
N TRP A 7 -52.93 4.03 -47.62
CA TRP A 7 -51.88 3.05 -47.41
C TRP A 7 -50.54 3.64 -47.87
N LEU A 8 -49.51 3.55 -47.02
CA LEU A 8 -48.12 3.76 -47.44
C LEU A 8 -47.40 2.40 -47.50
N PRO A 9 -46.63 2.10 -48.56
CA PRO A 9 -45.92 0.84 -48.69
C PRO A 9 -44.65 0.83 -47.82
N LEU A 10 -44.44 -0.31 -47.17
CA LEU A 10 -43.25 -0.64 -46.38
C LEU A 10 -42.08 -0.94 -47.32
N VAL A 11 -41.07 -0.07 -47.38
CA VAL A 11 -39.79 -0.36 -48.06
C VAL A 11 -38.82 -0.91 -47.03
N LEU A 12 -38.50 -2.20 -47.15
CA LEU A 12 -37.45 -2.89 -46.41
C LEU A 12 -36.07 -2.42 -46.90
N ALA A 13 -35.41 -1.55 -46.14
CA ALA A 13 -33.99 -1.27 -46.28
C ALA A 13 -33.22 -2.22 -45.35
N ALA A 14 -32.45 -3.15 -45.92
CA ALA A 14 -31.52 -3.99 -45.18
C ALA A 14 -30.42 -3.11 -44.55
N PRO A 15 -30.03 -3.34 -43.28
CA PRO A 15 -28.91 -2.62 -42.69
C PRO A 15 -27.61 -3.08 -43.31
N VAL A 16 -26.96 -2.19 -44.06
CA VAL A 16 -25.53 -2.30 -44.37
C VAL A 16 -24.78 -2.09 -43.06
N ALA A 17 -24.25 -3.16 -42.49
CA ALA A 17 -23.35 -3.09 -41.36
C ALA A 17 -22.02 -2.47 -41.82
N LEU A 18 -21.89 -1.15 -41.70
CA LEU A 18 -20.60 -0.49 -41.70
C LEU A 18 -19.86 -0.93 -40.44
N ALA A 19 -18.87 -1.81 -40.60
CA ALA A 19 -17.90 -2.08 -39.57
C ALA A 19 -17.19 -0.77 -39.22
N GLY A 20 -17.54 -0.20 -38.07
CA GLY A 20 -16.84 0.97 -37.53
C GLY A 20 -15.37 0.61 -37.25
N PRO A 21 -14.44 1.57 -37.38
CA PRO A 21 -13.06 1.36 -36.98
C PRO A 21 -13.04 0.97 -35.50
N THR A 22 -12.38 -0.13 -35.16
CA THR A 22 -12.07 -0.48 -33.78
C THR A 22 -11.12 0.57 -33.22
N ASP A 23 -11.68 1.54 -32.53
CA ASP A 23 -10.98 2.69 -31.94
C ASP A 23 -10.24 2.24 -30.66
N SER A 24 -9.18 1.45 -30.82
CA SER A 24 -8.29 1.11 -29.72
C SER A 24 -7.34 2.29 -29.47
N LYS A 25 -7.78 3.25 -28.64
CA LYS A 25 -6.90 4.34 -28.19
C LYS A 25 -5.60 3.75 -27.59
N PRO A 26 -4.41 4.14 -28.07
CA PRO A 26 -3.14 3.47 -27.76
C PRO A 26 -2.70 3.50 -26.27
N GLY A 27 -3.38 4.24 -25.40
CA GLY A 27 -3.12 4.31 -23.94
C GLY A 27 -4.05 3.43 -23.07
N ARG A 28 -4.71 2.43 -23.63
CA ARG A 28 -5.55 1.49 -22.83
C ARG A 28 -4.82 0.21 -22.43
N PHE A 29 -3.76 -0.15 -23.13
CA PHE A 29 -3.08 -1.42 -22.93
C PHE A 29 -1.62 -1.20 -22.63
N VAL A 30 -1.12 -1.87 -21.59
CA VAL A 30 0.30 -1.78 -21.18
C VAL A 30 1.22 -2.13 -22.34
N ALA A 31 0.87 -3.14 -23.14
CA ALA A 31 1.64 -3.56 -24.30
C ALA A 31 1.80 -2.45 -25.36
N ALA A 32 0.74 -1.66 -25.61
CA ALA A 32 0.78 -0.57 -26.58
C ALA A 32 1.61 0.62 -26.08
N VAL A 33 1.55 0.92 -24.78
CA VAL A 33 2.40 1.94 -24.16
C VAL A 33 3.86 1.50 -24.23
N VAL A 34 4.17 0.25 -23.87
CA VAL A 34 5.53 -0.29 -23.94
C VAL A 34 6.05 -0.26 -25.37
N ASP A 35 5.26 -0.68 -26.36
CA ASP A 35 5.68 -0.64 -27.77
C ASP A 35 6.02 0.80 -28.23
N THR A 36 5.20 1.77 -27.84
CA THR A 36 5.41 3.19 -28.17
C THR A 36 6.67 3.77 -27.49
N GLN A 37 6.90 3.40 -26.23
CA GLN A 37 7.96 3.99 -25.40
C GLN A 37 9.27 3.20 -25.41
N PHE A 38 9.26 2.01 -26.03
CA PHE A 38 10.35 1.05 -25.96
C PHE A 38 11.69 1.66 -26.31
N THR A 39 11.78 2.31 -27.48
CA THR A 39 13.03 2.90 -27.97
C THR A 39 13.52 4.08 -27.12
N HIS A 40 12.62 4.71 -26.35
CA HIS A 40 12.99 5.76 -25.43
C HIS A 40 13.54 5.19 -24.12
N TRP A 41 13.02 4.06 -23.65
CA TRP A 41 13.47 3.39 -22.43
C TRP A 41 14.70 2.49 -22.64
N ASP A 42 14.82 1.81 -23.78
CA ASP A 42 15.99 1.01 -24.21
C ASP A 42 17.15 1.93 -24.58
N LYS A 43 17.90 2.37 -23.57
CA LYS A 43 19.00 3.34 -23.70
C LYS A 43 20.23 2.71 -24.32
N ASN A 44 20.48 1.43 -24.06
CA ASN A 44 21.63 0.72 -24.61
C ASN A 44 21.37 0.16 -26.03
N ARG A 45 20.11 0.19 -26.49
CA ARG A 45 19.63 -0.26 -27.81
C ARG A 45 19.89 -1.74 -28.05
N ASP A 46 19.81 -2.57 -27.02
CA ASP A 46 20.01 -4.02 -27.12
C ASP A 46 18.73 -4.79 -27.47
N GLY A 47 17.60 -4.08 -27.63
CA GLY A 47 16.31 -4.67 -27.95
C GLY A 47 15.60 -5.27 -26.74
N ARG A 48 16.03 -4.93 -25.51
CA ARG A 48 15.43 -5.36 -24.26
C ARG A 48 15.37 -4.20 -23.26
N LEU A 49 14.51 -4.31 -22.25
CA LEU A 49 14.41 -3.38 -21.13
C LEU A 49 14.99 -4.04 -19.89
N SER A 50 16.09 -3.49 -19.40
CA SER A 50 16.73 -3.88 -18.15
C SER A 50 15.99 -3.32 -16.93
N ARG A 51 16.33 -3.83 -15.74
CA ARG A 51 15.85 -3.24 -14.47
C ARG A 51 16.25 -1.78 -14.39
N GLU A 52 17.51 -1.49 -14.65
CA GLU A 52 18.11 -0.17 -14.47
C GLU A 52 17.43 0.89 -15.35
N GLU A 53 17.02 0.53 -16.57
CA GLU A 53 16.27 1.41 -17.46
C GLU A 53 14.86 1.70 -16.95
N ILE A 54 14.18 0.70 -16.38
CA ILE A 54 12.86 0.88 -15.78
C ILE A 54 12.94 1.69 -14.48
N ASP A 55 13.91 1.41 -13.62
CA ASP A 55 14.15 2.19 -12.38
C ASP A 55 14.42 3.66 -12.72
N ALA A 56 15.20 3.92 -13.77
CA ALA A 56 15.44 5.27 -14.27
C ALA A 56 14.17 5.95 -14.79
N ALA A 57 13.28 5.21 -15.47
CA ALA A 57 11.98 5.72 -15.90
C ALA A 57 11.06 6.06 -14.72
N VAL A 58 11.06 5.24 -13.66
CA VAL A 58 10.29 5.50 -12.42
C VAL A 58 10.71 6.80 -11.75
N GLY A 59 12.02 7.07 -11.69
CA GLY A 59 12.56 8.30 -11.10
C GLY A 59 12.48 9.55 -11.99
N ASN A 60 12.02 9.44 -13.24
CA ASN A 60 12.05 10.54 -14.19
C ASN A 60 10.74 11.35 -14.19
N PRO A 61 10.75 12.66 -13.85
CA PRO A 61 9.55 13.49 -13.84
C PRO A 61 8.96 13.76 -15.23
N ALA A 62 9.70 13.50 -16.32
CA ALA A 62 9.18 13.57 -17.68
C ALA A 62 8.32 12.35 -18.05
N VAL A 63 8.47 11.24 -17.33
CA VAL A 63 7.65 10.03 -17.47
C VAL A 63 6.38 10.23 -16.64
N ALA A 64 5.25 10.42 -17.30
CA ALA A 64 3.99 10.81 -16.67
C ALA A 64 2.78 10.05 -17.22
N GLY A 65 1.67 10.08 -16.47
CA GLY A 65 0.39 9.49 -16.87
C GLY A 65 0.49 8.00 -17.25
N ASP A 66 0.06 7.69 -18.48
CA ASP A 66 0.02 6.31 -18.98
C ASP A 66 1.43 5.71 -19.11
N GLU A 67 2.45 6.50 -19.47
CA GLU A 67 3.84 6.03 -19.53
C GLU A 67 4.35 5.65 -18.14
N ALA A 68 4.10 6.49 -17.13
CA ALA A 68 4.49 6.23 -15.75
C ALA A 68 3.78 5.00 -15.15
N ALA A 69 2.50 4.80 -15.46
CA ALA A 69 1.77 3.61 -15.05
C ALA A 69 2.38 2.32 -15.63
N ALA A 70 2.83 2.36 -16.89
CA ALA A 70 3.49 1.22 -17.52
C ALA A 70 4.87 0.97 -16.90
N ALA A 71 5.67 2.03 -16.68
CA ALA A 71 6.96 1.91 -15.99
C ALA A 71 6.79 1.30 -14.59
N ALA A 72 5.81 1.76 -13.81
CA ALA A 72 5.51 1.18 -12.49
C ALA A 72 5.10 -0.31 -12.56
N ALA A 73 4.32 -0.72 -13.57
CA ALA A 73 3.96 -2.13 -13.75
C ALA A 73 5.18 -3.01 -14.07
N LEU A 74 6.09 -2.54 -14.93
CA LEU A 74 7.35 -3.23 -15.21
C LEU A 74 8.28 -3.25 -13.99
N HIS A 75 8.32 -2.17 -13.22
CA HIS A 75 9.10 -2.06 -11.98
C HIS A 75 8.71 -3.13 -10.97
N VAL A 76 7.40 -3.29 -10.73
CA VAL A 76 6.88 -4.31 -9.83
C VAL A 76 7.25 -5.72 -10.28
N TYR A 77 7.19 -6.00 -11.59
CA TYR A 77 7.64 -7.28 -12.11
C TYR A 77 9.11 -7.55 -11.76
N PHE A 78 10.00 -6.60 -12.05
CA PHE A 78 11.42 -6.77 -11.73
C PHE A 78 11.64 -6.93 -10.24
N ARG A 79 10.98 -6.13 -9.41
CA ARG A 79 11.09 -6.25 -7.95
C ARG A 79 10.67 -7.63 -7.44
N ASN A 80 9.57 -8.18 -7.96
CA ASN A 80 9.09 -9.52 -7.58
C ASN A 80 9.95 -10.65 -8.19
N ASN A 81 10.69 -10.36 -9.25
CA ASN A 81 11.54 -11.31 -9.96
C ASN A 81 12.99 -10.77 -10.01
N PRO A 82 13.74 -10.78 -8.89
CA PRO A 82 15.04 -10.13 -8.80
C PRO A 82 16.09 -10.70 -9.76
N LYS A 83 15.88 -11.93 -10.24
CA LYS A 83 16.76 -12.63 -11.19
C LYS A 83 16.17 -12.70 -12.61
N ALA A 84 15.09 -11.97 -12.90
CA ALA A 84 14.52 -11.96 -14.24
C ALA A 84 15.49 -11.37 -15.25
N ASP A 85 15.52 -11.97 -16.44
CA ASP A 85 16.19 -11.39 -17.60
C ASP A 85 15.51 -10.09 -18.05
N PRO A 86 16.24 -9.20 -18.75
CA PRO A 86 15.66 -8.03 -19.41
C PRO A 86 14.47 -8.38 -20.30
N LEU A 87 13.46 -7.51 -20.30
CA LEU A 87 12.17 -7.75 -20.94
C LEU A 87 12.16 -7.36 -22.42
N THR A 88 11.49 -8.15 -23.26
CA THR A 88 11.20 -7.77 -24.64
C THR A 88 9.75 -7.27 -24.78
N PRO A 89 9.43 -6.44 -25.80
CA PRO A 89 8.04 -6.04 -26.06
C PRO A 89 7.12 -7.24 -26.24
N ALA A 90 7.60 -8.28 -26.94
CA ALA A 90 6.85 -9.51 -27.19
C ALA A 90 6.50 -10.24 -25.88
N PHE A 91 7.44 -10.31 -24.93
CA PHE A 91 7.16 -10.88 -23.61
C PHE A 91 6.07 -10.11 -22.88
N VAL A 92 6.18 -8.78 -22.82
CA VAL A 92 5.18 -7.94 -22.13
C VAL A 92 3.80 -8.09 -22.79
N ALA A 93 3.75 -8.07 -24.13
CA ALA A 93 2.51 -8.24 -24.87
C ALA A 93 1.85 -9.60 -24.59
N GLU A 94 2.63 -10.67 -24.53
CA GLU A 94 2.10 -12.01 -24.26
C GLU A 94 1.66 -12.19 -22.79
N ALA A 95 2.44 -11.66 -21.85
CA ALA A 95 2.09 -11.68 -20.43
C ALA A 95 0.86 -10.81 -20.14
N ALA A 96 0.69 -9.68 -20.82
CA ALA A 96 -0.48 -8.81 -20.67
C ALA A 96 -1.79 -9.52 -21.03
N LYS A 97 -1.80 -10.37 -22.07
CA LYS A 97 -2.99 -11.15 -22.48
C LYS A 97 -3.44 -12.17 -21.44
N LYS A 98 -2.52 -12.66 -20.60
CA LYS A 98 -2.78 -13.66 -19.56
C LYS A 98 -3.25 -13.04 -18.25
N SER A 99 -3.45 -11.71 -18.21
CA SER A 99 -3.94 -11.02 -17.01
C SER A 99 -5.37 -11.47 -16.70
N LEU A 100 -5.55 -12.17 -15.59
CA LEU A 100 -6.86 -12.54 -15.04
C LEU A 100 -7.48 -11.34 -14.30
N PRO A 101 -8.81 -11.36 -14.00
CA PRO A 101 -9.43 -10.35 -13.13
C PRO A 101 -8.66 -10.23 -11.81
N ALA A 102 -8.66 -9.03 -11.21
CA ALA A 102 -7.93 -8.76 -9.96
C ALA A 102 -8.17 -9.86 -8.90
N GLU A 103 -7.19 -10.75 -8.75
CA GLU A 103 -7.23 -11.82 -7.76
C GLU A 103 -7.09 -11.24 -6.36
N ARG A 104 -7.62 -11.94 -5.36
CA ARG A 104 -7.67 -11.40 -4.00
C ARG A 104 -6.26 -11.22 -3.44
N ARG A 105 -5.99 -10.04 -2.87
CA ARG A 105 -4.70 -9.66 -2.28
C ARG A 105 -4.21 -10.60 -1.16
N ASP A 106 -5.11 -11.35 -0.52
CA ASP A 106 -4.81 -12.35 0.52
C ASP A 106 -4.33 -13.70 -0.04
N GLN A 107 -4.22 -13.86 -1.36
CA GLN A 107 -3.73 -15.10 -1.99
C GLN A 107 -2.38 -14.86 -2.69
N ALA A 108 -1.46 -15.81 -2.54
CA ALA A 108 -0.17 -15.76 -3.20
C ALA A 108 -0.34 -15.79 -4.73
N GLN A 109 0.12 -14.74 -5.40
CA GLN A 109 0.07 -14.64 -6.86
C GLN A 109 1.05 -15.64 -7.50
N LYS A 110 0.57 -16.40 -8.49
CA LYS A 110 1.41 -17.35 -9.25
C LYS A 110 1.92 -16.78 -10.58
N ALA A 111 1.35 -15.67 -11.06
CA ALA A 111 1.69 -15.05 -12.33
C ALA A 111 1.69 -13.51 -12.21
N GLN A 112 2.52 -12.83 -13.01
CA GLN A 112 2.49 -11.37 -13.12
C GLN A 112 1.27 -10.91 -13.94
N HIS A 113 0.61 -9.85 -13.48
CA HIS A 113 -0.57 -9.30 -14.15
C HIS A 113 -0.30 -7.88 -14.67
N PHE A 114 0.55 -7.76 -15.70
CA PHE A 114 0.98 -6.45 -16.22
C PHE A 114 -0.18 -5.51 -16.56
N GLN A 115 -1.25 -6.01 -17.20
CA GLN A 115 -2.39 -5.16 -17.57
C GLN A 115 -3.17 -4.70 -16.33
N SER A 116 -3.42 -5.59 -15.38
CA SER A 116 -4.13 -5.26 -14.14
C SER A 116 -3.33 -4.29 -13.26
N ASP A 117 -2.01 -4.47 -13.18
CA ASP A 117 -1.11 -3.54 -12.49
C ASP A 117 -1.10 -2.17 -13.16
N TYR A 118 -0.96 -2.15 -14.49
CA TYR A 118 -1.03 -0.93 -15.28
C TYR A 118 -2.33 -0.17 -15.06
N ASP A 119 -3.49 -0.84 -15.16
CA ASP A 119 -4.79 -0.20 -14.98
C ASP A 119 -4.97 0.37 -13.57
N ARG A 120 -4.51 -0.38 -12.55
CA ARG A 120 -4.50 0.07 -11.15
C ARG A 120 -3.63 1.31 -10.97
N PHE A 121 -2.39 1.28 -11.45
CA PHE A 121 -1.43 2.38 -11.33
C PHE A 121 -1.88 3.62 -12.08
N ARG A 122 -2.38 3.43 -13.30
CA ARG A 122 -2.99 4.49 -14.10
C ARG A 122 -4.16 5.15 -13.38
N ASN A 123 -5.05 4.34 -12.80
CA ASN A 123 -6.16 4.89 -12.02
C ASN A 123 -5.65 5.67 -10.81
N HIS A 124 -4.68 5.13 -10.08
CA HIS A 124 -4.10 5.80 -8.92
C HIS A 124 -3.52 7.17 -9.28
N ILE A 125 -2.69 7.26 -10.34
CA ILE A 125 -2.12 8.52 -10.83
C ILE A 125 -3.23 9.54 -11.14
N ARG A 126 -4.28 9.10 -11.84
CA ARG A 126 -5.37 9.98 -12.28
C ARG A 126 -6.24 10.49 -11.14
N THR A 127 -6.43 9.71 -10.08
CA THR A 127 -7.31 10.06 -8.97
C THR A 127 -6.57 10.67 -7.78
N ALA A 128 -5.24 10.55 -7.71
CA ALA A 128 -4.45 11.08 -6.62
C ALA A 128 -4.52 12.63 -6.60
N PRO A 129 -5.04 13.25 -5.52
CA PRO A 129 -5.07 14.70 -5.40
C PRO A 129 -3.67 15.30 -5.53
N HIS A 130 -3.52 16.52 -6.03
CA HIS A 130 -2.20 17.15 -6.19
C HIS A 130 -1.65 17.74 -4.89
N ASP A 131 -2.54 18.16 -3.98
CA ASP A 131 -2.15 18.76 -2.72
C ASP A 131 -1.59 17.74 -1.73
N LEU A 132 -0.70 18.19 -0.85
CA LEU A 132 -0.12 17.35 0.19
C LEU A 132 -1.19 16.85 1.17
N PHE A 133 -2.02 17.76 1.67
CA PHE A 133 -3.18 17.48 2.52
C PHE A 133 -4.39 18.18 1.95
N THR A 134 -5.55 17.52 2.03
CA THR A 134 -6.85 18.12 1.68
C THR A 134 -7.82 17.94 2.85
N GLY A 135 -8.80 18.85 2.94
CA GLY A 135 -9.89 18.77 3.92
C GLY A 135 -9.42 18.52 5.35
N THR A 136 -9.95 17.45 5.96
CA THR A 136 -9.67 17.06 7.35
C THR A 136 -8.65 15.93 7.46
N ALA A 137 -7.68 15.85 6.55
CA ALA A 137 -6.59 14.89 6.61
C ALA A 137 -5.62 15.12 7.81
N PRO A 138 -4.87 14.11 8.27
CA PRO A 138 -4.96 12.69 7.90
C PRO A 138 -6.01 11.94 8.73
N GLN A 139 -6.65 10.94 8.12
CA GLN A 139 -7.62 10.02 8.72
C GLN A 139 -7.41 8.61 8.16
N LEU A 140 -7.75 7.61 8.97
CA LEU A 140 -7.71 6.20 8.54
C LEU A 140 -8.61 5.90 7.34
N LYS A 141 -9.78 6.56 7.26
CA LYS A 141 -10.71 6.34 6.15
C LYS A 141 -10.07 6.78 4.83
N GLY A 142 -10.00 5.87 3.87
CA GLY A 142 -9.39 6.13 2.56
C GLY A 142 -7.88 5.86 2.51
N MET A 143 -7.23 5.58 3.64
CA MET A 143 -5.87 5.03 3.62
C MET A 143 -5.91 3.58 3.14
N SER A 144 -5.05 3.26 2.18
CA SER A 144 -4.83 1.89 1.72
C SER A 144 -3.39 1.73 1.28
N GLN A 145 -2.78 0.65 1.74
CA GLN A 145 -1.47 0.22 1.32
C GLN A 145 -1.45 -0.01 -0.19
N GLY A 146 -0.42 0.52 -0.84
CA GLY A 146 -0.15 0.35 -2.26
C GLY A 146 0.38 -1.04 -2.59
N ALA A 147 1.09 -1.18 -3.70
CA ALA A 147 1.68 -2.46 -4.10
C ALA A 147 3.03 -2.74 -3.40
N LEU A 148 3.38 -1.99 -2.35
CA LEU A 148 4.61 -2.16 -1.59
C LEU A 148 4.43 -3.19 -0.47
N GLY A 149 5.50 -3.90 -0.12
CA GLY A 149 5.56 -4.81 1.03
C GLY A 149 5.92 -4.10 2.34
N ASP A 150 5.37 -2.91 2.56
CA ASP A 150 5.67 -2.01 3.69
C ASP A 150 4.56 -1.97 4.75
N CYS A 151 3.87 -3.10 4.95
CA CYS A 151 2.67 -3.14 5.79
C CYS A 151 2.98 -2.75 7.23
N TYR A 152 4.16 -3.18 7.70
CA TYR A 152 4.75 -2.83 9.00
C TYR A 152 4.90 -1.32 9.23
N PHE A 153 4.99 -0.53 8.16
CA PHE A 153 5.09 0.93 8.25
C PHE A 153 3.71 1.56 8.17
N VAL A 154 2.91 1.19 7.16
CA VAL A 154 1.59 1.79 6.94
C VAL A 154 0.64 1.49 8.10
N SER A 155 0.74 0.31 8.72
CA SER A 155 -0.01 -0.04 9.93
C SER A 155 0.34 0.90 11.09
N VAL A 156 1.63 1.13 11.36
CA VAL A 156 2.07 2.05 12.43
C VAL A 156 1.70 3.50 12.11
N VAL A 157 1.78 3.93 10.85
CA VAL A 157 1.24 5.25 10.44
C VAL A 157 -0.26 5.32 10.73
N GLY A 158 -1.02 4.25 10.47
CA GLY A 158 -2.42 4.15 10.83
C GLY A 158 -2.67 4.29 12.34
N ALA A 159 -1.89 3.59 13.16
CA ALA A 159 -1.92 3.74 14.62
C ALA A 159 -1.61 5.19 15.03
N ALA A 160 -0.61 5.83 14.41
CA ALA A 160 -0.23 7.22 14.69
C ALA A 160 -1.30 8.22 14.28
N VAL A 161 -1.98 8.02 13.15
CA VAL A 161 -3.12 8.86 12.73
C VAL A 161 -4.28 8.71 13.71
N HIS A 162 -4.55 7.48 14.18
CA HIS A 162 -5.61 7.24 15.17
C HIS A 162 -5.28 7.86 16.53
N ALA A 163 -4.08 7.62 17.04
CA ALA A 163 -3.67 8.03 18.38
C ALA A 163 -3.23 9.50 18.45
N HIS A 164 -2.53 10.03 17.45
CA HIS A 164 -1.86 11.34 17.49
C HIS A 164 -1.85 12.07 16.14
N ARG A 165 -3.00 12.18 15.47
CA ARG A 165 -3.17 12.87 14.17
C ARG A 165 -2.36 14.17 14.02
N GLN A 166 -2.36 15.03 15.04
CA GLN A 166 -1.63 16.31 14.99
C GLN A 166 -0.11 16.15 14.97
N ARG A 167 0.44 15.12 15.63
CA ARG A 167 1.88 14.84 15.57
C ARG A 167 2.29 14.42 14.17
N VAL A 168 1.48 13.60 13.50
CA VAL A 168 1.70 13.22 12.09
C VAL A 168 1.71 14.47 11.19
N LEU A 169 0.73 15.36 11.34
CA LEU A 169 0.68 16.62 10.58
C LEU A 169 1.93 17.49 10.79
N GLN A 170 2.42 17.58 12.02
CA GLN A 170 3.57 18.41 12.38
C GLN A 170 4.90 17.93 11.79
N MET A 171 4.96 16.69 11.30
CA MET A 171 6.15 16.17 10.61
C MET A 171 6.37 16.82 9.25
N PHE A 172 5.34 17.40 8.62
CA PHE A 172 5.42 17.88 7.24
C PHE A 172 5.68 19.38 7.18
N ARG A 173 6.70 19.76 6.42
CA ARG A 173 7.03 21.14 6.07
C ARG A 173 7.02 21.30 4.55
N PRO A 174 5.89 21.74 3.96
CA PRO A 174 5.82 22.01 2.53
C PRO A 174 6.93 22.98 2.10
N ALA A 175 7.61 22.65 1.00
CA ALA A 175 8.66 23.46 0.40
C ALA A 175 8.25 23.92 -1.02
N LYS A 176 9.15 24.62 -1.71
CA LYS A 176 8.90 25.07 -3.09
C LYS A 176 8.78 23.88 -4.05
N ASP A 177 8.13 24.12 -5.19
CA ASP A 177 8.06 23.20 -6.33
C ASP A 177 7.44 21.82 -6.04
N GLY A 178 6.62 21.72 -4.99
CA GLY A 178 5.95 20.48 -4.58
C GLY A 178 6.84 19.52 -3.78
N ALA A 179 8.01 19.97 -3.33
CA ALA A 179 8.82 19.24 -2.35
C ALA A 179 8.24 19.40 -0.92
N CYS A 180 8.63 18.49 -0.03
CA CYS A 180 8.28 18.53 1.39
C CYS A 180 9.48 18.08 2.23
N GLU A 181 9.85 18.89 3.22
CA GLU A 181 10.77 18.43 4.26
C GLU A 181 9.97 17.68 5.33
N LEU A 182 10.50 16.54 5.77
CA LEU A 182 9.92 15.73 6.83
C LEU A 182 10.83 15.77 8.05
N ASP A 183 10.22 16.13 9.18
CA ASP A 183 10.82 16.19 10.50
C ASP A 183 10.33 15.02 11.34
N PHE A 184 11.17 13.98 11.47
CA PHE A 184 10.84 12.84 12.31
C PHE A 184 11.15 13.14 13.79
N PRO A 185 10.34 12.62 14.74
CA PRO A 185 10.55 12.80 16.17
C PRO A 185 11.91 12.35 16.73
N ASP A 186 12.63 11.44 16.06
CA ASP A 186 13.99 11.05 16.46
C ASP A 186 15.07 12.11 16.11
N GLY A 187 14.66 13.21 15.46
CA GLY A 187 15.54 14.29 14.98
C GLY A 187 15.99 14.12 13.52
N THR A 188 15.66 13.00 12.87
CA THR A 188 15.97 12.77 11.46
C THR A 188 15.16 13.73 10.59
N LYS A 189 15.84 14.36 9.63
CA LYS A 189 15.22 15.22 8.62
C LYS A 189 15.50 14.68 7.22
N VAL A 190 14.49 14.69 6.36
CA VAL A 190 14.64 14.30 4.95
C VAL A 190 13.88 15.26 4.03
N LEU A 191 14.46 15.55 2.87
CA LEU A 191 13.80 16.34 1.82
C LEU A 191 13.21 15.40 0.77
N VAL A 192 11.89 15.24 0.81
CA VAL A 192 11.16 14.54 -0.24
C VAL A 192 10.91 15.51 -1.39
N ARG A 193 11.56 15.25 -2.53
CA ARG A 193 11.30 16.02 -3.75
C ARG A 193 9.89 15.74 -4.26
N LYS A 194 9.41 16.58 -5.18
CA LYS A 194 8.16 16.33 -5.88
C LYS A 194 8.15 14.90 -6.45
N LEU A 195 7.19 14.10 -6.03
CA LEU A 195 7.05 12.72 -6.48
C LEU A 195 6.73 12.67 -7.97
N THR A 196 7.33 11.72 -8.68
CA THR A 196 6.93 11.36 -10.04
C THR A 196 5.59 10.62 -10.02
N ASP A 197 4.91 10.56 -11.17
CA ASP A 197 3.68 9.80 -11.30
C ASP A 197 3.91 8.30 -11.01
N ALA A 198 5.08 7.76 -11.36
CA ALA A 198 5.41 6.36 -11.06
C ALA A 198 5.61 6.13 -9.56
N GLN A 199 6.26 7.05 -8.84
CA GLN A 199 6.37 6.97 -7.37
C GLN A 199 5.00 7.04 -6.69
N ILE A 200 4.11 7.92 -7.18
CA ILE A 200 2.72 8.00 -6.69
C ILE A 200 1.99 6.68 -6.95
N ALA A 201 2.13 6.12 -8.14
CA ALA A 201 1.50 4.85 -8.50
C ALA A 201 1.92 3.70 -7.60
N LEU A 202 3.22 3.58 -7.32
CA LEU A 202 3.83 2.50 -6.55
C LEU A 202 3.44 2.55 -5.07
N GLY A 203 3.41 3.76 -4.49
CA GLY A 203 3.13 3.99 -3.07
C GLY A 203 1.67 3.76 -2.67
N SER A 204 1.40 3.95 -1.39
CA SER A 204 0.07 3.90 -0.80
C SER A 204 -0.80 5.07 -1.20
N THR A 205 -2.09 4.98 -0.92
CA THR A 205 -3.04 6.08 -1.15
C THR A 205 -3.66 6.50 0.17
N ALA A 206 -3.89 7.81 0.34
CA ALA A 206 -4.77 8.33 1.39
C ALA A 206 -6.17 8.66 0.84
N GLY A 207 -6.48 8.19 -0.37
CA GLY A 207 -7.71 8.52 -1.09
C GLY A 207 -7.76 9.99 -1.44
N GLU A 208 -8.88 10.65 -1.14
CA GLU A 208 -9.08 12.06 -1.44
C GLU A 208 -8.28 13.01 -0.51
N GLN A 209 -7.56 12.48 0.48
CA GLN A 209 -6.92 13.23 1.58
C GLN A 209 -5.58 13.90 1.23
N GLY A 210 -5.15 13.83 -0.03
CA GLY A 210 -3.86 14.34 -0.51
C GLY A 210 -2.77 13.28 -0.60
N ARG A 211 -1.55 13.72 -0.94
CA ARG A 211 -0.36 12.87 -1.17
C ARG A 211 0.49 12.63 0.07
N TRP A 212 0.04 13.07 1.25
CA TRP A 212 0.85 13.00 2.47
C TRP A 212 1.35 11.59 2.80
N LEU A 213 0.56 10.55 2.52
CA LEU A 213 0.99 9.17 2.78
C LEU A 213 2.12 8.73 1.82
N ASN A 214 2.01 9.04 0.52
CA ASN A 214 3.09 8.80 -0.45
C ASN A 214 4.37 9.54 -0.06
N VAL A 215 4.25 10.79 0.36
CA VAL A 215 5.39 11.62 0.77
C VAL A 215 6.04 11.01 2.03
N LEU A 216 5.25 10.56 2.99
CA LEU A 216 5.75 9.95 4.22
C LEU A 216 6.45 8.61 3.96
N GLU A 217 5.91 7.78 3.06
CA GLU A 217 6.55 6.54 2.61
C GLU A 217 7.88 6.78 1.91
N GLU A 218 7.92 7.71 0.94
CA GLU A 218 9.16 8.08 0.26
C GLU A 218 10.20 8.61 1.27
N GLY A 219 9.78 9.45 2.20
CA GLY A 219 10.65 9.95 3.27
C GLY A 219 11.21 8.83 4.14
N PHE A 220 10.36 7.90 4.57
CA PHE A 220 10.79 6.73 5.33
C PHE A 220 11.74 5.84 4.52
N GLY A 221 11.46 5.66 3.23
CA GLY A 221 12.34 4.98 2.28
C GLY A 221 13.71 5.63 2.22
N GLN A 222 13.79 6.97 2.16
CA GLN A 222 15.06 7.68 2.16
C GLN A 222 15.82 7.48 3.48
N VAL A 223 15.13 7.51 4.63
CA VAL A 223 15.75 7.21 5.93
C VAL A 223 16.33 5.81 5.95
N ARG A 224 15.55 4.78 5.56
CA ARG A 224 16.04 3.40 5.53
C ARG A 224 17.17 3.22 4.52
N PHE A 225 17.05 3.77 3.32
CA PHE A 225 18.06 3.69 2.26
C PHE A 225 19.39 4.34 2.70
N ALA A 226 19.34 5.47 3.41
CA ALA A 226 20.53 6.10 3.97
C ALA A 226 21.20 5.26 5.07
N ARG A 227 20.41 4.50 5.85
CA ARG A 227 20.88 3.63 6.94
C ARG A 227 21.29 2.23 6.47
N GLN A 228 21.04 1.86 5.21
CA GLN A 228 21.44 0.55 4.69
C GLN A 228 22.96 0.43 4.54
N ALA A 229 23.53 -0.61 5.16
CA ALA A 229 24.94 -0.94 5.03
C ALA A 229 25.32 -1.44 3.61
N LYS A 230 24.37 -2.08 2.91
CA LYS A 230 24.54 -2.59 1.54
C LYS A 230 23.36 -2.15 0.68
N LYS A 231 23.64 -1.37 -0.35
CA LYS A 231 22.67 -0.93 -1.36
C LYS A 231 22.75 -1.86 -2.56
N GLN A 232 21.61 -2.27 -3.12
CA GLN A 232 21.65 -2.96 -4.42
C GLN A 232 21.75 -1.91 -5.54
N PRO A 233 22.49 -2.18 -6.63
CA PRO A 233 22.49 -1.31 -7.80
C PRO A 233 21.05 -1.08 -8.30
N GLY A 234 20.69 0.16 -8.61
CA GLY A 234 19.36 0.53 -9.10
C GLY A 234 18.31 0.82 -8.01
N ASP A 235 18.53 0.40 -6.75
CA ASP A 235 17.55 0.58 -5.68
C ASP A 235 17.07 2.03 -5.53
N ILE A 236 15.76 2.23 -5.64
CA ILE A 236 15.09 3.47 -5.24
C ILE A 236 14.62 3.37 -3.77
N PRO A 237 14.40 4.51 -3.08
CA PRO A 237 13.95 4.53 -1.69
C PRO A 237 12.71 3.64 -1.40
N LEU A 238 11.73 3.63 -2.29
CA LEU A 238 10.52 2.79 -2.16
C LEU A 238 10.83 1.29 -2.21
N ASP A 239 11.88 0.84 -2.91
CA ASP A 239 12.23 -0.57 -2.96
C ASP A 239 12.75 -1.07 -1.61
N VAL A 240 13.43 -0.21 -0.85
CA VAL A 240 13.95 -0.57 0.47
C VAL A 240 12.83 -0.90 1.44
N ILE A 241 11.76 -0.10 1.44
CA ILE A 241 10.63 -0.33 2.35
C ILE A 241 9.74 -1.48 1.86
N SER A 242 9.77 -1.79 0.57
CA SER A 242 8.95 -2.86 -0.01
C SER A 242 9.38 -4.28 0.35
N ARG A 243 10.58 -4.46 0.93
CA ARG A 243 11.17 -5.77 1.27
C ARG A 243 10.78 -6.29 2.65
N GLY A 244 9.72 -5.73 3.23
CA GLY A 244 9.38 -5.98 4.62
C GLY A 244 10.27 -5.22 5.61
N GLY A 245 9.90 -5.33 6.87
CA GLY A 245 10.53 -4.59 7.95
C GLY A 245 9.86 -4.89 9.29
N ASP A 246 10.33 -4.16 10.29
CA ASP A 246 9.96 -4.34 11.69
C ASP A 246 9.12 -3.15 12.16
N PRO A 247 7.87 -3.37 12.63
CA PRO A 247 7.02 -2.31 13.18
C PRO A 247 7.69 -1.52 14.31
N ALA A 248 8.54 -2.16 15.13
CA ALA A 248 9.26 -1.46 16.21
C ALA A 248 10.15 -0.34 15.68
N THR A 249 10.77 -0.53 14.50
CA THR A 249 11.57 0.51 13.83
C THR A 249 10.71 1.67 13.35
N ALA A 250 9.51 1.38 12.83
CA ALA A 250 8.56 2.40 12.41
C ALA A 250 8.00 3.19 13.61
N ILE A 251 7.64 2.50 14.70
CA ILE A 251 7.21 3.12 15.96
C ILE A 251 8.29 4.06 16.46
N ALA A 252 9.54 3.60 16.52
CA ALA A 252 10.63 4.40 17.04
C ALA A 252 10.89 5.67 16.23
N LEU A 253 10.81 5.57 14.90
CA LEU A 253 10.97 6.73 14.02
C LEU A 253 9.81 7.73 14.17
N LEU A 254 8.56 7.23 14.26
CA LEU A 254 7.35 8.06 14.31
C LEU A 254 7.04 8.66 15.69
N THR A 255 7.73 8.20 16.73
CA THR A 255 7.48 8.64 18.12
C THR A 255 8.70 9.22 18.81
N GLY A 256 9.91 8.82 18.39
CA GLY A 256 11.15 9.12 19.10
C GLY A 256 11.31 8.30 20.39
N HIS A 257 10.44 7.32 20.64
CA HIS A 257 10.51 6.40 21.77
C HIS A 257 10.96 5.00 21.34
N LYS A 258 11.30 4.15 22.29
CA LYS A 258 11.54 2.73 22.02
C LYS A 258 10.22 1.99 21.80
N ALA A 259 10.33 0.82 21.20
CA ALA A 259 9.24 -0.15 21.13
C ALA A 259 9.69 -1.48 21.75
N GLU A 260 8.72 -2.20 22.30
CA GLU A 260 8.87 -3.57 22.79
C GLU A 260 7.99 -4.51 21.98
N CYS A 261 8.40 -5.78 21.93
CA CYS A 261 7.75 -6.83 21.16
C CYS A 261 7.55 -8.07 22.04
N VAL A 262 6.43 -8.77 21.86
CA VAL A 262 6.21 -10.10 22.43
C VAL A 262 5.75 -11.08 21.36
N ASP A 263 6.30 -12.30 21.40
CA ASP A 263 5.83 -13.43 20.59
C ASP A 263 4.48 -13.92 21.11
N VAL A 264 3.39 -13.56 20.46
CA VAL A 264 2.03 -13.87 20.91
C VAL A 264 1.70 -15.35 20.67
N LEU A 265 1.88 -15.87 19.44
CA LEU A 265 1.55 -17.26 19.11
C LEU A 265 2.34 -18.27 19.93
N LYS A 266 3.62 -17.98 20.25
CA LYS A 266 4.45 -18.88 21.08
C LYS A 266 3.89 -19.04 22.49
N HIS A 267 3.07 -18.10 22.95
CA HIS A 267 2.47 -18.07 24.28
C HIS A 267 0.94 -18.19 24.26
N ALA A 268 0.34 -18.66 23.15
CA ALA A 268 -1.11 -18.71 22.97
C ALA A 268 -1.87 -19.50 24.06
N ASN A 269 -1.21 -20.51 24.66
CA ASN A 269 -1.79 -21.35 25.72
C ASN A 269 -1.32 -20.95 27.14
N ASP A 270 -0.50 -19.91 27.27
CA ASP A 270 -0.05 -19.40 28.57
C ASP A 270 -1.02 -18.32 29.06
N HIS A 271 -1.83 -18.68 30.05
CA HIS A 271 -2.78 -17.75 30.69
C HIS A 271 -2.10 -16.56 31.36
N ALA A 272 -0.91 -16.74 31.93
CA ALA A 272 -0.16 -15.64 32.55
C ALA A 272 0.40 -14.69 31.47
N ALA A 273 0.89 -15.21 30.35
CA ALA A 273 1.28 -14.38 29.21
C ALA A 273 0.09 -13.62 28.62
N THR A 274 -1.06 -14.28 28.47
CA THR A 274 -2.30 -13.65 27.99
C THR A 274 -2.76 -12.53 28.94
N ALA A 275 -2.66 -12.74 30.26
CA ALA A 275 -2.98 -11.72 31.25
C ALA A 275 -2.00 -10.54 31.20
N ARG A 276 -0.71 -10.77 30.96
CA ARG A 276 0.28 -9.71 30.74
C ARG A 276 -0.01 -8.93 29.47
N LEU A 277 -0.28 -9.60 28.35
CA LEU A 277 -0.66 -8.97 27.08
C LEU A 277 -1.89 -8.07 27.25
N ARG A 278 -2.93 -8.57 27.93
CA ARG A 278 -4.13 -7.79 28.30
C ARG A 278 -3.76 -6.54 29.07
N ALA A 279 -2.95 -6.67 30.12
CA ALA A 279 -2.53 -5.52 30.93
C ALA A 279 -1.75 -4.49 30.11
N THR A 280 -0.85 -4.95 29.22
CA THR A 280 -0.13 -4.09 28.29
C THR A 280 -1.08 -3.35 27.35
N MET A 281 -2.02 -4.05 26.69
CA MET A 281 -2.99 -3.42 25.79
C MET A 281 -3.87 -2.38 26.49
N ILE A 282 -4.29 -2.64 27.74
CA ILE A 282 -5.03 -1.66 28.56
C ILE A 282 -4.16 -0.42 28.83
N ALA A 283 -2.92 -0.63 29.29
CA ALA A 283 -2.03 0.47 29.63
C ALA A 283 -1.67 1.32 28.40
N SER A 284 -1.32 0.67 27.30
CA SER A 284 -0.99 1.32 26.02
C SER A 284 -2.19 2.06 25.43
N SER A 285 -3.39 1.46 25.47
CA SER A 285 -4.62 2.16 25.04
C SER A 285 -4.89 3.42 25.87
N LYS A 286 -4.76 3.32 27.20
CA LYS A 286 -4.93 4.47 28.11
C LYS A 286 -3.88 5.56 27.88
N GLY A 287 -2.62 5.15 27.63
CA GLY A 287 -1.51 6.04 27.31
C GLY A 287 -1.54 6.61 25.89
N ARG A 288 -2.46 6.14 25.04
CA ARG A 288 -2.50 6.41 23.60
C ARG A 288 -1.16 6.07 22.92
N LEU A 289 -0.51 5.01 23.35
CA LEU A 289 0.75 4.52 22.77
C LEU A 289 0.47 3.85 21.43
N LEU A 290 1.41 3.95 20.49
CA LEU A 290 1.30 3.21 19.23
C LEU A 290 1.41 1.71 19.49
N MET A 291 0.57 0.93 18.80
CA MET A 291 0.56 -0.52 18.92
C MET A 291 0.37 -1.15 17.54
N ASP A 292 1.03 -2.28 17.31
CA ASP A 292 0.99 -3.05 16.08
C ASP A 292 0.95 -4.55 16.39
N CYS A 293 0.47 -5.34 15.45
CA CYS A 293 0.58 -6.78 15.51
C CYS A 293 0.69 -7.37 14.10
N GLY A 294 1.35 -8.52 13.99
CA GLY A 294 1.47 -9.23 12.72
C GLY A 294 0.97 -10.66 12.78
N THR A 295 0.54 -11.18 11.65
CA THR A 295 0.10 -12.56 11.48
C THR A 295 1.21 -13.45 10.92
N PRO A 296 1.24 -14.76 11.23
CA PRO A 296 2.10 -15.70 10.51
C PRO A 296 1.72 -15.77 9.03
N GLU A 297 2.59 -16.35 8.20
CA GLU A 297 2.38 -16.51 6.75
C GLU A 297 1.12 -17.31 6.38
N THR A 298 0.74 -18.28 7.24
CA THR A 298 -0.36 -19.21 6.97
C THR A 298 -1.14 -19.50 8.24
N GLY A 299 -2.33 -20.10 8.10
CA GLY A 299 -3.17 -20.48 9.23
C GLY A 299 -4.04 -19.35 9.79
N THR A 300 -4.19 -18.26 9.05
CA THR A 300 -5.05 -17.13 9.44
C THR A 300 -6.51 -17.37 9.05
N PRO A 301 -7.48 -16.78 9.78
CA PRO A 301 -8.89 -16.82 9.42
C PRO A 301 -9.19 -16.19 8.05
N PRO A 302 -10.29 -16.60 7.37
CA PRO A 302 -10.73 -15.94 6.14
C PRO A 302 -10.86 -14.42 6.29
N GLY A 303 -10.32 -13.66 5.33
CA GLY A 303 -10.36 -12.20 5.35
C GLY A 303 -9.29 -11.53 6.23
N VAL A 304 -8.47 -12.33 6.93
CA VAL A 304 -7.28 -11.88 7.65
C VAL A 304 -6.04 -12.35 6.89
N PRO A 305 -5.40 -11.49 6.08
CA PRO A 305 -4.16 -11.82 5.38
C PRO A 305 -3.06 -12.34 6.31
N GLY A 306 -2.35 -13.38 5.87
CA GLY A 306 -1.12 -13.88 6.50
C GLY A 306 0.11 -13.04 6.11
N GLY A 307 1.20 -13.16 6.86
CA GLY A 307 2.45 -12.44 6.60
C GLY A 307 2.30 -10.91 6.64
N HIS A 308 1.33 -10.41 7.41
CA HIS A 308 0.82 -9.03 7.29
C HIS A 308 0.73 -8.35 8.66
N CYS A 309 0.93 -7.03 8.67
CA CYS A 309 0.92 -6.19 9.87
C CYS A 309 -0.38 -5.38 9.96
N TYR A 310 -0.83 -5.11 11.18
CA TYR A 310 -2.09 -4.45 11.50
C TYR A 310 -1.88 -3.45 12.62
N ALA A 311 -2.51 -2.29 12.51
CA ALA A 311 -2.55 -1.35 13.61
C ALA A 311 -3.47 -1.90 14.71
N VAL A 312 -3.01 -1.90 15.95
CA VAL A 312 -3.89 -2.08 17.11
C VAL A 312 -4.36 -0.71 17.56
N LEU A 313 -5.63 -0.41 17.31
CA LEU A 313 -6.23 0.90 17.58
C LEU A 313 -6.58 1.09 19.04
N GLY A 314 -6.84 0.00 19.76
CA GLY A 314 -7.18 0.03 21.17
C GLY A 314 -7.69 -1.32 21.66
N PHE A 315 -8.06 -1.34 22.94
CA PHE A 315 -8.56 -2.53 23.62
C PHE A 315 -9.73 -2.17 24.54
N ASP A 316 -10.83 -2.90 24.39
CA ASP A 316 -11.99 -2.82 25.28
C ASP A 316 -11.90 -3.91 26.36
N ALA A 317 -11.62 -3.47 27.59
CA ALA A 317 -11.50 -4.36 28.73
C ALA A 317 -12.86 -4.95 29.20
N ALA A 318 -13.99 -4.32 28.87
CA ALA A 318 -15.30 -4.80 29.28
C ALA A 318 -15.75 -6.00 28.44
N THR A 319 -15.40 -6.00 27.15
CA THR A 319 -15.76 -7.06 26.20
C THR A 319 -14.59 -7.96 25.81
N ASP A 320 -13.40 -7.70 26.36
CA ASP A 320 -12.17 -8.41 26.03
C ASP A 320 -11.83 -8.38 24.53
N THR A 321 -12.01 -7.22 23.91
CA THR A 321 -11.96 -7.06 22.45
C THR A 321 -10.81 -6.15 22.03
N VAL A 322 -10.03 -6.62 21.05
CA VAL A 322 -8.96 -5.86 20.39
C VAL A 322 -9.53 -5.19 19.15
N HIS A 323 -9.36 -3.86 19.05
CA HIS A 323 -9.75 -3.08 17.87
C HIS A 323 -8.58 -2.97 16.91
N LEU A 324 -8.77 -3.43 15.68
CA LEU A 324 -7.71 -3.55 14.69
C LEU A 324 -8.00 -2.71 13.44
N TRP A 325 -6.93 -2.37 12.72
CA TRP A 325 -7.02 -1.81 11.38
C TRP A 325 -5.99 -2.45 10.44
N ASN A 326 -6.50 -3.06 9.36
CA ASN A 326 -5.71 -3.57 8.25
C ASN A 326 -5.28 -2.41 7.36
N PRO A 327 -3.97 -2.19 7.14
CA PRO A 327 -3.47 -1.11 6.30
C PRO A 327 -3.89 -1.20 4.84
N TRP A 328 -4.44 -2.33 4.37
CA TRP A 328 -5.05 -2.43 3.04
C TRP A 328 -6.36 -1.66 2.90
N GLY A 329 -6.97 -1.19 3.99
CA GLY A 329 -8.24 -0.46 3.96
C GLY A 329 -9.39 -1.28 3.37
N ASN A 330 -9.27 -2.61 3.33
CA ASN A 330 -10.20 -3.49 2.63
C ASN A 330 -11.52 -3.67 3.39
N THR A 331 -12.53 -4.17 2.70
CA THR A 331 -13.79 -4.59 3.29
C THR A 331 -13.97 -6.09 3.05
N PHE A 332 -14.39 -6.81 4.08
CA PHE A 332 -14.64 -8.25 4.03
C PHE A 332 -15.91 -8.58 4.80
N HIS A 333 -16.78 -9.37 4.17
CA HIS A 333 -18.01 -9.86 4.78
C HIS A 333 -17.93 -11.39 4.87
N PRO A 334 -17.82 -11.96 6.08
CA PRO A 334 -17.87 -13.41 6.27
C PRO A 334 -19.13 -13.99 5.63
N LYS A 335 -18.98 -15.14 4.94
CA LYS A 335 -20.11 -15.78 4.25
C LYS A 335 -21.10 -16.46 5.20
N LYS A 336 -20.68 -16.75 6.43
CA LYS A 336 -21.44 -17.54 7.41
C LYS A 336 -21.20 -17.02 8.82
N GLU A 337 -22.23 -17.15 9.63
CA GLU A 337 -22.16 -16.99 11.09
C GLU A 337 -21.95 -18.36 11.78
N PRO A 338 -21.42 -18.39 13.03
CA PRO A 338 -20.90 -17.23 13.78
C PRO A 338 -19.57 -16.73 13.19
N TYR A 339 -19.31 -15.43 13.34
CA TYR A 339 -18.01 -14.83 12.99
C TYR A 339 -16.94 -15.29 13.99
N GLY A 340 -15.68 -15.34 13.54
CA GLY A 340 -14.56 -15.83 14.34
C GLY A 340 -13.54 -16.61 13.51
N LEU A 341 -12.68 -17.37 14.18
CA LEU A 341 -11.57 -18.11 13.58
C LEU A 341 -11.91 -18.90 12.30
N MET A 342 -13.08 -19.56 12.26
CA MET A 342 -13.47 -20.43 11.14
C MET A 342 -14.01 -19.66 9.93
N ASN A 343 -14.79 -18.60 10.16
CA ASN A 343 -15.54 -17.91 9.11
C ASN A 343 -14.96 -16.52 8.75
N GLY A 344 -14.04 -16.02 9.58
CA GLY A 344 -13.50 -14.66 9.50
C GLY A 344 -14.29 -13.66 10.34
N TYR A 345 -13.83 -12.41 10.30
CA TYR A 345 -14.42 -11.27 11.01
C TYR A 345 -14.94 -10.25 10.01
N PRO A 346 -16.05 -9.55 10.27
CA PRO A 346 -16.45 -8.41 9.45
C PRO A 346 -15.35 -7.35 9.46
N VAL A 347 -14.91 -6.94 8.26
CA VAL A 347 -13.94 -5.86 8.08
C VAL A 347 -14.60 -4.75 7.28
N LYS A 348 -14.51 -3.51 7.74
CA LYS A 348 -14.99 -2.33 7.02
C LYS A 348 -13.92 -1.25 7.01
N ASP A 349 -13.52 -0.81 5.82
CA ASP A 349 -12.46 0.20 5.63
C ASP A 349 -11.18 -0.15 6.42
N GLY A 350 -10.82 -1.44 6.41
CA GLY A 350 -9.73 -2.04 7.15
C GLY A 350 -10.01 -2.30 8.63
N ARG A 351 -11.08 -1.75 9.22
CA ARG A 351 -11.37 -1.89 10.66
C ARG A 351 -12.12 -3.18 10.96
N PHE A 352 -11.73 -3.85 12.05
CA PHE A 352 -12.39 -5.05 12.54
C PHE A 352 -12.03 -5.29 14.02
N ASP A 353 -12.83 -6.13 14.67
CA ASP A 353 -12.73 -6.43 16.08
C ASP A 353 -12.47 -7.92 16.29
N VAL A 354 -11.56 -8.25 17.21
CA VAL A 354 -11.17 -9.63 17.53
C VAL A 354 -11.16 -9.82 19.04
N PRO A 355 -11.86 -10.83 19.59
CA PRO A 355 -11.74 -11.17 21.01
C PRO A 355 -10.30 -11.54 21.36
N LEU A 356 -9.78 -11.15 22.53
CA LEU A 356 -8.39 -11.43 22.91
C LEU A 356 -8.06 -12.92 22.88
N GLY A 357 -9.00 -13.77 23.27
CA GLY A 357 -8.84 -15.23 23.21
C GLY A 357 -8.65 -15.79 21.80
N ASP A 358 -9.11 -15.07 20.78
CA ASP A 358 -8.85 -15.40 19.38
C ASP A 358 -7.60 -14.66 18.85
N PHE A 359 -7.37 -13.42 19.30
CA PHE A 359 -6.17 -12.66 18.97
C PHE A 359 -4.89 -13.47 19.24
N VAL A 360 -4.80 -14.10 20.42
CA VAL A 360 -3.62 -14.91 20.79
C VAL A 360 -3.42 -16.16 19.94
N LYS A 361 -4.40 -16.56 19.14
CA LYS A 361 -4.34 -17.70 18.20
C LYS A 361 -4.10 -17.28 16.75
N ILE A 362 -4.24 -16.00 16.45
CA ILE A 362 -4.15 -15.45 15.09
C ILE A 362 -2.82 -14.72 14.88
N PHE A 363 -2.42 -13.90 15.84
CA PHE A 363 -1.29 -12.97 15.67
C PHE A 363 0.00 -13.56 16.22
N GLY A 364 1.04 -13.54 15.40
CA GLY A 364 2.37 -14.06 15.72
C GLY A 364 3.10 -13.22 16.76
N TYR A 365 2.94 -11.90 16.71
CA TYR A 365 3.59 -10.96 17.61
C TYR A 365 2.70 -9.74 17.89
N PHE A 366 3.07 -9.00 18.93
CA PHE A 366 2.50 -7.70 19.30
C PHE A 366 3.63 -6.74 19.67
N ASP A 367 3.66 -5.58 19.00
CA ASP A 367 4.60 -4.49 19.24
C ASP A 367 3.87 -3.30 19.89
N TRP A 368 4.55 -2.60 20.79
CA TRP A 368 4.03 -1.36 21.36
C TRP A 368 5.13 -0.34 21.63
N GLU A 369 4.79 0.93 21.46
CA GLU A 369 5.57 2.08 21.91
C GLU A 369 5.71 2.04 23.43
N THR A 370 6.90 2.36 23.95
CA THR A 370 7.14 2.57 25.38
C THR A 370 7.29 4.07 25.69
N HIS A 371 7.35 4.42 26.97
CA HIS A 371 7.66 5.79 27.38
C HIS A 371 9.17 6.12 27.37
N GLU A 372 10.03 5.15 27.04
CA GLU A 372 11.47 5.38 27.06
C GLU A 372 11.91 6.08 25.75
N PRO A 373 12.63 7.21 25.81
CA PRO A 373 13.15 7.87 24.62
C PRO A 373 14.18 6.99 23.89
N LEU A 374 14.15 7.01 22.55
CA LEU A 374 15.10 6.31 21.69
C LEU A 374 16.53 6.85 21.89
N ASN A 375 16.65 8.18 21.97
CA ASN A 375 17.91 8.88 22.23
C ASN A 375 17.79 9.64 23.57
N PRO A 376 18.15 9.03 24.71
CA PRO A 376 18.06 9.71 26.00
C PRO A 376 19.02 10.90 26.03
N ALA A 377 18.55 12.05 26.53
CA ALA A 377 19.41 13.21 26.74
C ALA A 377 20.64 12.82 27.59
N PRO A 378 21.84 13.35 27.29
CA PRO A 378 23.02 13.05 28.08
C PRO A 378 22.73 13.40 29.55
N LYS A 379 22.90 12.43 30.46
CA LYS A 379 22.76 12.66 31.90
C LYS A 379 23.65 13.85 32.26
N LYS A 380 23.05 14.94 32.74
CA LYS A 380 23.80 16.07 33.31
C LYS A 380 24.66 15.48 34.44
N ARG A 381 25.99 15.54 34.26
CA ARG A 381 26.96 15.12 35.27
C ARG A 381 26.97 16.10 36.43
#